data_AF-A0A9E1AV55-F1
#
_entry.id   AF-A0A9E1AV55-F1
#
_cell.length_a   1.000
_cell.length_b   1.000
_cell.length_c   1.000
_cell.angle_alpha   90.00
_cell.angle_beta   90.00
_cell.angle_gamma   90.00
#
_symmetry.space_group_name_H-M   'P 1'
#
loop_
_entity.id
_entity.type
_entity.pdbx_description
1 polymer ?
#
loop_
_entity_poly.entity_id
_entity_poly.type
_entity_poly.pdbx_seq_one_letter_code
_entity_poly.pdbx_strand_id
1 'polypeptide(L)'
;MKKLRDMGYEIYFRAEKISIRRYPHKRNIRIERAFGEQYSIDSIKNKICSRYPTREEVIKPKTYTGKLYLKGTLKKFSKPKGFRALYLYYCYLLNVYPKKNMEYKLTPAMRAEVKKMDEYSKENILLVKYNITDSKELNECKTNLNDKLKDLIRQRNNLYYKRQNMPENENKDEINKKIEIVSKDVIKIRKEIKLCNKIKVKVPEIKEQIKEFNKKENDEKQKEIQKKKQRRW
;
A
#
# COMPACT_ATOMS: atom_id res chain seq x y z
N MET A 1 13.78 11.76 26.92
CA MET A 1 13.06 12.46 28.00
C MET A 1 11.59 12.07 28.15
N LYS A 2 10.79 12.01 27.06
CA LYS A 2 9.37 11.60 27.14
C LYS A 2 9.15 10.25 27.87
N LYS A 3 9.89 9.22 27.47
CA LYS A 3 9.88 7.90 28.15
C LYS A 3 10.09 7.94 29.67
N LEU A 4 10.96 8.81 30.18
CA LEU A 4 11.22 8.90 31.61
C LEU A 4 10.04 9.53 32.36
N ARG A 5 9.38 10.53 31.76
CA ARG A 5 8.12 11.09 32.27
C ARG A 5 7.00 10.05 32.24
N ASP A 6 6.90 9.27 31.17
CA ASP A 6 5.90 8.19 31.05
C ASP A 6 6.11 7.09 32.13
N MET A 7 7.35 6.90 32.58
CA MET A 7 7.71 6.01 33.70
C MET A 7 7.49 6.64 35.10
N GLY A 8 6.92 7.84 35.17
CA GLY A 8 6.61 8.54 36.43
C GLY A 8 7.79 9.29 37.06
N TYR A 9 8.83 9.60 36.28
CA TYR A 9 9.94 10.42 36.75
C TYR A 9 9.79 11.90 36.39
N GLU A 10 10.05 12.75 37.38
CA GLU A 10 10.26 14.18 37.20
C GLU A 10 11.73 14.45 36.85
N ILE A 11 11.95 15.37 35.91
CA ILE A 11 13.27 15.65 35.37
C ILE A 11 13.59 17.13 35.53
N TYR A 12 14.76 17.43 36.09
CA TYR A 12 15.25 18.77 36.37
C TYR A 12 16.57 19.00 35.64
N PHE A 13 16.71 20.17 35.04
CA PHE A 13 17.94 20.60 34.38
C PHE A 13 18.49 21.82 35.12
N ARG A 14 19.73 21.71 35.62
CA ARG A 14 20.41 22.83 36.28
C ARG A 14 21.91 22.73 36.04
N ALA A 15 22.53 23.84 35.64
CA ALA A 15 23.97 23.94 35.37
C ALA A 15 24.45 22.81 34.43
N GLU A 16 23.78 22.64 33.29
CA GLU A 16 24.11 21.63 32.26
C GLU A 16 24.13 20.17 32.77
N LYS A 17 23.47 19.90 33.90
CA LYS A 17 23.37 18.57 34.48
C LYS A 17 21.91 18.14 34.64
N ILE A 18 21.67 16.85 34.40
CA ILE A 18 20.35 16.24 34.53
C ILE A 18 20.21 15.63 35.91
N SER A 19 19.13 15.98 36.58
CA SER A 19 18.69 15.33 37.82
C SER A 19 17.30 14.75 37.65
N ILE A 20 17.04 13.60 38.29
CA ILE A 20 15.77 12.90 38.24
C ILE A 20 15.22 12.72 39.65
N ARG A 21 13.89 12.75 39.78
CA ARG A 21 13.15 12.44 41.00
C ARG A 21 11.92 11.59 40.65
N ARG A 22 11.48 10.72 41.56
CA ARG A 22 10.22 9.97 41.45
C ARG A 22 9.56 9.88 42.81
N TYR A 23 8.24 10.09 42.84
CA TYR A 23 7.46 9.97 44.07
C TYR A 23 7.56 8.53 44.63
N PRO A 24 7.73 8.33 45.96
CA PRO A 24 7.65 9.30 47.06
C PRO A 24 9.00 9.94 47.48
N HIS A 25 10.07 9.77 46.70
CA HIS A 25 11.40 10.25 47.08
C HIS A 25 11.50 11.78 47.00
N LYS A 26 11.92 12.41 48.11
CA LYS A 26 12.00 13.87 48.22
C LYS A 26 13.24 14.48 47.56
N ARG A 27 14.36 13.74 47.50
CA ARG A 27 15.65 14.22 46.96
C ARG A 27 15.78 13.96 45.46
N ASN A 28 16.45 14.88 44.77
CA ASN A 28 16.84 14.72 43.37
C ASN A 28 18.17 13.96 43.26
N ILE A 29 18.23 13.03 42.31
CA ILE A 29 19.44 12.27 42.01
C ILE A 29 20.05 12.80 40.72
N ARG A 30 21.30 13.26 40.79
CA ARG A 30 22.05 13.67 39.60
C ARG A 30 22.55 12.43 38.86
N ILE A 31 22.15 12.28 37.60
CA ILE A 31 22.36 11.04 36.83
C ILE A 31 23.86 10.76 36.66
N GLU A 32 24.63 11.75 36.22
CA GLU A 32 26.08 11.64 36.03
C GLU A 32 26.82 11.19 37.30
N ARG A 33 26.40 11.68 38.47
CA ARG A 33 27.02 11.28 39.75
C ARG A 33 26.65 9.86 40.17
N ALA A 34 25.40 9.46 39.94
CA ALA A 34 24.89 8.17 40.40
C ALA A 34 25.25 7.01 39.46
N PHE A 35 25.31 7.26 38.16
CA PHE A 35 25.50 6.23 37.13
C PHE A 35 26.80 6.40 36.33
N GLY A 36 27.59 7.43 36.64
CA GLY A 36 28.88 7.72 36.00
C GLY A 36 28.80 8.68 34.81
N GLU A 37 29.97 9.11 34.34
CA GLU A 37 30.15 10.09 33.26
C GLU A 37 29.56 9.63 31.92
N GLN A 38 29.40 8.32 31.74
CA GLN A 38 28.76 7.76 30.54
C GLN A 38 27.29 8.20 30.37
N TYR A 39 26.67 8.72 31.44
CA TYR A 39 25.34 9.31 31.45
C TYR A 39 25.34 10.84 31.58
N SER A 40 26.49 11.49 31.34
CA SER A 40 26.57 12.93 31.12
C SER A 40 25.76 13.33 29.88
N ILE A 41 25.31 14.58 29.83
CA ILE A 41 24.51 15.11 28.72
C ILE A 41 25.24 14.92 27.39
N ASP A 42 26.54 15.20 27.36
CA ASP A 42 27.32 15.13 26.12
C ASP A 42 27.56 13.69 25.67
N SER A 43 27.81 12.77 26.61
CA SER A 43 27.88 11.34 26.31
C SER A 43 26.54 10.80 25.79
N ILE A 44 25.42 11.23 26.37
CA ILE A 44 24.07 10.84 25.91
C ILE A 44 23.81 11.41 24.51
N LYS A 45 24.14 12.69 24.25
CA LYS A 45 24.03 13.30 22.92
C LYS A 45 24.87 12.54 21.89
N ASN A 46 26.13 12.23 22.22
CA ASN A 46 27.03 11.49 21.36
C ASN A 46 26.50 10.08 21.07
N LYS A 47 25.98 9.37 22.07
CA LYS A 47 25.34 8.05 21.88
C LYS A 47 24.09 8.12 21.01
N ILE A 48 23.30 9.19 21.11
CA ILE A 48 22.11 9.39 20.25
C ILE A 48 22.55 9.67 18.81
N CYS A 49 23.54 10.54 18.60
CA CYS A 49 24.05 10.91 17.28
C CYS A 49 24.82 9.76 16.61
N SER A 50 25.54 8.94 17.36
CA SER A 50 26.27 7.78 16.81
C SER A 50 25.35 6.60 16.51
N ARG A 51 24.27 6.39 17.30
CA ARG A 51 23.32 5.29 17.08
C ARG A 51 22.36 5.54 15.92
N TYR A 52 22.07 6.81 15.65
CA TYR A 52 21.35 7.22 14.46
C TYR A 52 22.28 8.15 13.69
N PRO A 53 23.19 7.62 12.83
CA PRO A 53 23.96 8.48 11.96
C PRO A 53 22.97 9.42 11.29
N THR A 54 23.22 10.73 11.41
CA THR A 54 22.43 11.77 10.76
C THR A 54 22.23 11.28 9.35
N ARG A 55 20.98 10.98 8.98
CA ARG A 55 20.65 10.46 7.65
C ARG A 55 21.32 11.44 6.70
N GLU A 56 22.40 11.02 6.06
CA GLU A 56 23.12 11.88 5.12
C GLU A 56 22.05 12.49 4.27
N GLU A 57 22.02 13.83 4.19
CA GLU A 57 21.07 14.49 3.31
C GLU A 57 21.38 13.95 1.93
N VAL A 58 20.59 12.96 1.50
CA VAL A 58 20.68 12.41 0.16
C VAL A 58 20.56 13.63 -0.69
N ILE A 59 21.66 14.02 -1.34
CA ILE A 59 21.69 15.17 -2.24
C ILE A 59 20.66 14.82 -3.29
N LYS A 60 19.44 15.33 -3.10
CA LYS A 60 18.37 15.08 -4.05
C LYS A 60 18.89 15.71 -5.34
N PRO A 61 18.96 14.97 -6.45
CA PRO A 61 19.34 15.58 -7.72
C PRO A 61 18.44 16.80 -7.90
N LYS A 62 19.03 17.94 -8.25
CA LYS A 62 18.29 19.19 -8.48
C LYS A 62 17.25 18.92 -9.57
N THR A 63 16.03 18.57 -9.17
CA THR A 63 14.90 18.45 -10.08
C THR A 63 14.39 19.86 -10.29
N TYR A 64 14.57 20.39 -11.49
CA TYR A 64 14.01 21.68 -11.87
C TYR A 64 12.49 21.54 -11.90
N THR A 65 11.81 22.15 -10.93
CA THR A 65 10.34 22.16 -10.81
C THR A 65 9.68 23.30 -11.58
N GLY A 66 10.48 24.17 -12.24
CA GLY A 66 10.00 25.27 -13.07
C GLY A 66 9.99 24.94 -14.58
N LYS A 67 9.19 25.67 -15.35
CA LYS A 67 9.27 25.66 -16.82
C LYS A 67 10.65 26.20 -17.23
N LEU A 68 11.48 25.33 -17.79
CA LEU A 68 12.75 25.74 -18.41
C LEU A 68 12.42 26.42 -19.74
N TYR A 69 12.76 27.70 -19.86
CA TYR A 69 12.65 28.43 -21.12
C TYR A 69 13.95 28.27 -21.90
N LEU A 70 13.85 27.77 -23.13
CA LEU A 70 14.99 27.71 -24.04
C LEU A 70 15.45 29.16 -24.31
N LYS A 71 16.66 29.51 -23.88
CA LYS A 71 17.28 30.79 -24.24
C LYS A 71 17.81 30.67 -25.67
N GLY A 72 16.93 30.94 -26.65
CA GLY A 72 17.22 30.90 -28.07
C GLY A 72 15.97 30.61 -28.92
N THR A 73 16.03 30.89 -30.22
CA THR A 73 15.02 30.39 -31.16
C THR A 73 15.33 28.94 -31.49
N LEU A 74 14.32 28.05 -31.47
CA LEU A 74 14.38 26.78 -32.22
C LEU A 74 14.49 27.15 -33.70
N LYS A 75 15.68 27.55 -34.16
CA LYS A 75 15.93 27.89 -35.57
C LYS A 75 15.38 26.73 -36.37
N LYS A 76 14.40 27.03 -37.23
CA LYS A 76 13.64 26.12 -38.08
C LYS A 76 14.53 24.95 -38.51
N PHE A 77 14.37 23.79 -37.87
CA PHE A 77 14.97 22.57 -38.39
C PHE A 77 14.33 22.37 -39.77
N SER A 78 15.09 22.57 -40.84
CA SER A 78 14.64 22.25 -42.18
C SER A 78 14.20 20.79 -42.18
N LYS A 79 13.04 20.49 -42.77
CA LYS A 79 12.59 19.10 -42.93
C LYS A 79 13.75 18.29 -43.53
N PRO A 80 14.09 17.12 -42.95
CA PRO A 80 15.14 16.29 -43.52
C PRO A 80 14.74 15.92 -44.95
N LYS A 81 15.71 15.96 -45.88
CA LYS A 81 15.54 15.60 -47.29
C LYS A 81 16.58 14.54 -47.67
N GLY A 82 16.33 13.82 -48.76
CA GLY A 82 17.24 12.79 -49.29
C GLY A 82 17.47 11.63 -48.33
N PHE A 83 18.68 11.05 -48.34
CA PHE A 83 19.05 9.90 -47.52
C PHE A 83 18.81 10.11 -46.02
N ARG A 84 18.94 11.34 -45.51
CA ARG A 84 18.66 11.65 -44.11
C ARG A 84 17.19 11.45 -43.74
N ALA A 85 16.27 11.76 -44.67
CA ALA A 85 14.84 11.52 -44.46
C ALA A 85 14.54 10.02 -44.46
N LEU A 86 15.16 9.28 -45.39
CA LEU A 86 15.04 7.84 -45.50
C LEU A 86 15.55 7.13 -44.23
N TYR A 87 16.71 7.54 -43.72
CA TYR A 87 17.28 7.03 -42.48
C TYR A 87 16.35 7.26 -41.28
N LEU A 88 15.82 8.48 -41.12
CA LEU A 88 14.87 8.78 -40.04
C LEU A 88 13.55 8.01 -40.18
N TYR A 89 13.09 7.75 -41.41
CA TYR A 89 11.93 6.91 -41.68
C TYR A 89 12.18 5.44 -41.29
N TYR A 90 13.35 4.89 -41.62
CA TYR A 90 13.73 3.56 -41.16
C TYR A 90 13.87 3.49 -39.63
N CYS A 91 14.48 4.49 -38.98
CA CYS A 91 14.53 4.55 -37.52
C CYS A 91 13.13 4.60 -36.87
N TYR A 92 12.15 5.25 -37.53
CA TYR A 92 10.75 5.23 -37.10
C TYR A 92 10.11 3.85 -37.25
N LEU A 93 10.25 3.20 -38.41
CA LEU A 93 9.72 1.84 -38.66
C LEU A 93 10.32 0.81 -37.72
N LEU A 94 11.62 0.91 -37.47
CA LEU A 94 12.37 0.02 -36.59
C LEU A 94 12.14 0.33 -35.09
N ASN A 95 11.28 1.31 -34.74
CA ASN A 95 11.03 1.77 -33.36
C ASN A 95 12.32 2.06 -32.56
N VAL A 96 13.36 2.54 -33.25
CA VAL A 96 14.68 2.83 -32.61
C VAL A 96 14.54 3.95 -31.59
N TYR A 97 13.62 4.89 -31.84
CA TYR A 97 13.32 5.94 -30.89
C TYR A 97 12.30 5.45 -29.85
N PRO A 98 12.55 5.67 -28.55
CA PRO A 98 11.56 5.36 -27.54
C PRO A 98 10.31 6.18 -27.86
N LYS A 99 9.18 5.50 -28.10
CA LYS A 99 7.88 6.16 -28.13
C LYS A 99 7.82 6.97 -26.85
N LYS A 100 7.61 8.28 -26.96
CA LYS A 100 7.25 9.08 -25.80
C LYS A 100 5.97 8.45 -25.28
N ASN A 101 6.09 7.57 -24.29
CA ASN A 101 4.99 7.18 -23.45
C ASN A 101 4.63 8.50 -22.77
N MET A 102 3.74 9.29 -23.40
CA MET A 102 3.04 10.30 -22.65
C MET A 102 2.37 9.51 -21.55
N GLU A 103 2.89 9.62 -20.33
CA GLU A 103 2.21 9.16 -19.14
C GLU A 103 0.92 9.98 -19.09
N TYR A 104 -0.11 9.52 -19.79
CA TYR A 104 -1.45 10.05 -19.64
C TYR A 104 -1.80 9.78 -18.18
N LYS A 105 -1.63 10.81 -17.35
CA LYS A 105 -1.96 10.72 -15.94
C LYS A 105 -3.46 10.50 -15.87
N LEU A 106 -3.85 9.27 -15.56
CA LEU A 106 -5.24 8.90 -15.35
C LEU A 106 -5.87 9.91 -14.39
N THR A 107 -6.99 10.52 -14.81
CA THR A 107 -7.74 11.40 -13.93
C THR A 107 -8.17 10.62 -12.67
N PRO A 108 -8.45 11.29 -11.54
CA PRO A 108 -8.94 10.60 -10.36
C PRO A 108 -10.16 9.71 -10.64
N ALA A 109 -11.08 10.15 -11.50
CA ALA A 109 -12.24 9.36 -11.94
C ALA A 109 -11.81 8.08 -12.69
N MET A 110 -10.93 8.21 -13.70
CA MET A 110 -10.43 7.05 -14.44
C MET A 110 -9.68 6.05 -13.54
N ARG A 111 -8.91 6.53 -12.55
CA ARG A 111 -8.25 5.63 -11.58
C ARG A 111 -9.26 4.88 -10.71
N ALA A 112 -10.35 5.53 -10.31
CA ALA A 112 -11.41 4.88 -9.56
C ALA A 112 -12.12 3.81 -10.39
N GLU A 113 -12.36 4.07 -11.68
CA GLU A 113 -12.93 3.11 -12.62
C GLU A 113 -12.01 1.91 -12.88
N VAL A 114 -10.72 2.14 -13.11
CA VAL A 114 -9.73 1.06 -13.25
C VAL A 114 -9.68 0.22 -11.97
N LYS A 115 -9.69 0.85 -10.80
CA LYS A 115 -9.74 0.13 -9.52
C LYS A 115 -11.03 -0.71 -9.40
N LYS A 116 -12.17 -0.19 -9.85
CA LYS A 116 -13.45 -0.90 -9.85
C LYS A 116 -13.38 -2.13 -10.76
N MET A 117 -12.80 -2.00 -11.96
CA MET A 117 -12.55 -3.10 -12.89
C MET A 117 -11.64 -4.18 -12.29
N ASP A 118 -10.55 -3.78 -11.61
CA ASP A 118 -9.65 -4.70 -10.92
C ASP A 118 -10.34 -5.45 -9.77
N GLU A 119 -11.25 -4.79 -9.06
CA GLU A 119 -12.06 -5.42 -8.01
C GLU A 119 -13.00 -6.48 -8.59
N TYR A 120 -13.72 -6.17 -9.68
CA TYR A 120 -14.58 -7.14 -10.36
C TYR A 120 -13.78 -8.34 -10.90
N SER A 121 -12.60 -8.08 -11.47
CA SER A 121 -11.72 -9.15 -11.96
C SER A 121 -11.33 -10.11 -10.85
N LYS A 122 -10.98 -9.60 -9.66
CA LYS A 122 -10.64 -10.43 -8.49
C LYS A 122 -11.83 -11.23 -7.96
N GLU A 123 -13.01 -10.62 -7.96
CA GLU A 123 -14.26 -11.28 -7.55
C GLU A 123 -14.58 -12.44 -8.51
N ASN A 124 -14.51 -12.20 -9.82
CA ASN A 124 -14.73 -13.22 -10.85
C ASN A 124 -13.71 -14.36 -10.79
N ILE A 125 -12.42 -14.05 -10.61
CA ILE A 125 -11.38 -15.08 -10.47
C ILE A 125 -11.70 -16.00 -9.29
N LEU A 126 -12.19 -15.46 -8.16
CA LEU A 126 -12.57 -16.27 -7.01
C LEU A 126 -13.76 -17.17 -7.33
N LEU A 127 -14.81 -16.61 -7.95
CA LEU A 127 -16.01 -17.37 -8.31
C LEU A 127 -15.66 -18.54 -9.24
N VAL A 128 -14.83 -18.29 -10.26
CA VAL A 128 -14.36 -19.33 -11.19
C VAL A 128 -13.46 -20.35 -10.48
N LYS A 129 -12.53 -19.90 -9.64
CA LYS A 129 -11.60 -20.78 -8.91
C LYS A 129 -12.32 -21.83 -8.06
N TYR A 130 -13.47 -21.48 -7.49
CA TYR A 130 -14.27 -22.37 -6.64
C TYR A 130 -15.57 -22.85 -7.31
N ASN A 131 -15.77 -22.56 -8.60
CA ASN A 131 -16.98 -22.87 -9.37
C ASN A 131 -18.28 -22.47 -8.64
N ILE A 132 -18.30 -21.26 -8.08
CA ILE A 132 -19.44 -20.76 -7.29
C ILE A 132 -20.47 -20.16 -8.23
N THR A 133 -21.70 -20.67 -8.16
CA THR A 133 -22.86 -20.20 -8.90
C THR A 133 -23.95 -19.63 -7.98
N ASP A 134 -24.19 -20.25 -6.83
CA ASP A 134 -25.23 -19.84 -5.88
C ASP A 134 -24.67 -19.13 -4.63
N SER A 135 -25.54 -18.35 -4.00
CA SER A 135 -25.32 -17.72 -2.70
C SER A 135 -25.05 -18.72 -1.58
N LYS A 136 -25.63 -19.92 -1.63
CA LYS A 136 -25.36 -21.01 -0.66
C LYS A 136 -23.92 -21.52 -0.81
N GLU A 137 -23.53 -21.83 -2.04
CA GLU A 137 -22.17 -22.28 -2.39
C GLU A 137 -21.10 -21.24 -1.98
N LEU A 138 -21.41 -19.95 -2.11
CA LEU A 138 -20.53 -18.88 -1.63
C LEU A 138 -20.33 -18.91 -0.11
N ASN A 139 -21.38 -19.22 0.66
CA ASN A 139 -21.28 -19.33 2.12
C ASN A 139 -20.50 -20.59 2.53
N GLU A 140 -20.71 -21.71 1.85
CA GLU A 140 -19.96 -22.96 2.07
C GLU A 140 -18.48 -22.80 1.72
N CYS A 141 -18.17 -22.13 0.61
CA CYS A 141 -16.80 -21.78 0.27
C CYS A 141 -16.16 -20.93 1.39
N LYS A 142 -16.91 -19.96 1.92
CA LYS A 142 -16.44 -19.13 3.03
C LYS A 142 -16.21 -19.95 4.31
N THR A 143 -17.06 -20.90 4.67
CA THR A 143 -16.84 -21.75 5.86
C THR A 143 -15.59 -22.61 5.67
N ASN A 144 -15.45 -23.25 4.51
CA ASN A 144 -14.29 -24.06 4.16
C ASN A 144 -12.98 -23.26 4.21
N LEU A 145 -12.98 -22.01 3.73
CA LEU A 145 -11.83 -21.11 3.82
C LEU A 145 -11.52 -20.71 5.27
N ASN A 146 -12.54 -20.51 6.11
CA ASN A 146 -12.32 -20.21 7.53
C ASN A 146 -11.72 -21.39 8.28
N ASP A 147 -12.13 -22.63 7.99
CA ASP A 147 -11.55 -23.80 8.63
C ASP A 147 -10.10 -24.02 8.19
N LYS A 148 -9.81 -23.89 6.89
CA LYS A 148 -8.42 -23.85 6.38
C LYS A 148 -7.59 -22.76 7.06
N LEU A 149 -8.17 -21.58 7.29
CA LEU A 149 -7.49 -20.49 7.98
C LEU A 149 -7.16 -20.86 9.43
N LYS A 150 -8.08 -21.51 10.16
CA LYS A 150 -7.83 -22.00 11.53
C LYS A 150 -6.68 -22.99 11.54
N ASP A 151 -6.67 -23.93 10.60
CA ASP A 151 -5.60 -24.94 10.48
C ASP A 151 -4.24 -24.29 10.21
N LEU A 152 -4.16 -23.35 9.27
CA LEU A 152 -2.92 -22.62 8.99
C LEU A 152 -2.45 -21.79 10.20
N ILE A 153 -3.38 -21.16 10.94
CA ILE A 153 -3.04 -20.43 12.16
C ILE A 153 -2.48 -21.39 13.21
N ARG A 154 -3.11 -22.56 13.39
CA ARG A 154 -2.62 -23.60 14.31
C ARG A 154 -1.21 -24.07 13.91
N GLN A 155 -1.00 -24.37 12.63
CA GLN A 155 0.32 -24.74 12.10
C GLN A 155 1.37 -23.66 12.37
N ARG A 156 1.05 -22.39 12.09
CA ARG A 156 1.94 -21.25 12.35
C ARG A 156 2.27 -21.10 13.83
N ASN A 157 1.29 -21.24 14.71
CA ASN A 157 1.48 -21.14 16.16
C ASN A 157 2.36 -22.29 16.67
N ASN A 158 2.17 -23.51 16.16
CA ASN A 158 3.03 -24.64 16.46
C ASN A 158 4.48 -24.38 16.02
N LEU A 159 4.69 -23.75 14.86
CA LEU A 159 6.03 -23.36 14.40
C LEU A 159 6.67 -22.28 15.30
N TYR A 160 5.88 -21.30 15.76
CA TYR A 160 6.36 -20.32 16.74
C TYR A 160 6.75 -20.96 18.07
N TYR A 161 5.93 -21.88 18.57
CA TYR A 161 6.21 -22.63 19.80
C TYR A 161 7.49 -23.47 19.65
N LYS A 162 7.62 -24.21 18.54
CA LYS A 162 8.86 -24.94 18.21
C LYS A 162 10.06 -23.99 18.19
N ARG A 163 9.99 -22.87 17.46
CA ARG A 163 11.08 -21.87 17.41
C ARG A 163 11.48 -21.34 18.80
N GLN A 164 10.52 -21.16 19.70
CA GLN A 164 10.77 -20.61 21.04
C GLN A 164 11.47 -21.63 21.97
N ASN A 165 11.21 -22.92 21.80
CA ASN A 165 11.75 -23.97 22.66
C ASN A 165 13.06 -24.58 22.14
N MET A 166 13.54 -24.18 20.96
CA MET A 166 14.78 -24.71 20.39
C MET A 166 16.00 -23.99 21.01
N PRO A 167 17.07 -24.72 21.38
CA PRO A 167 18.32 -24.13 21.84
C PRO A 167 18.93 -23.18 20.80
N GLU A 168 19.75 -22.24 21.26
CA GLU A 168 20.31 -21.16 20.44
C GLU A 168 21.28 -21.64 19.34
N ASN A 169 21.76 -22.88 19.45
CA ASN A 169 22.72 -23.50 18.54
C ASN A 169 22.07 -24.22 17.33
N GLU A 170 20.73 -24.37 17.32
CA GLU A 170 20.02 -24.99 16.19
C GLU A 170 19.57 -23.94 15.15
N ASN A 171 19.53 -24.35 13.87
CA ASN A 171 19.22 -23.50 12.72
C ASN A 171 17.77 -22.96 12.77
N LYS A 172 17.53 -21.90 13.55
CA LYS A 172 16.26 -21.16 13.65
C LYS A 172 15.79 -20.60 12.30
N ASP A 173 16.70 -20.44 11.34
CA ASP A 173 16.43 -19.91 10.00
C ASP A 173 15.48 -20.77 9.17
N GLU A 174 15.56 -22.09 9.28
CA GLU A 174 14.64 -22.99 8.56
C GLU A 174 13.21 -22.86 9.07
N ILE A 175 13.04 -22.73 10.38
CA ILE A 175 11.73 -22.52 10.99
C ILE A 175 11.19 -21.14 10.61
N ASN A 176 12.03 -20.11 10.57
CA ASN A 176 11.64 -18.77 10.12
C ASN A 176 11.11 -18.80 8.67
N LYS A 177 11.80 -19.50 7.76
CA LYS A 177 11.34 -19.67 6.37
C LYS A 177 9.97 -20.37 6.31
N LYS A 178 9.77 -21.44 7.10
CA LYS A 178 8.47 -22.14 7.20
C LYS A 178 7.37 -21.21 7.73
N ILE A 179 7.66 -20.41 8.76
CA ILE A 179 6.72 -19.42 9.31
C ILE A 179 6.36 -18.37 8.25
N GLU A 180 7.32 -17.92 7.45
CA GLU A 180 7.09 -16.93 6.40
C GLU A 180 6.14 -17.48 5.32
N ILE A 181 6.36 -18.72 4.87
CA ILE A 181 5.50 -19.41 3.90
C ILE A 181 4.06 -19.50 4.44
N VAL A 182 3.89 -20.06 5.64
CA VAL A 182 2.55 -20.20 6.26
C VAL A 182 1.90 -18.83 6.47
N SER A 183 2.67 -17.81 6.85
CA SER A 183 2.16 -16.44 7.00
C SER A 183 1.68 -15.84 5.68
N LYS A 184 2.38 -16.10 4.57
CA LYS A 184 1.93 -15.70 3.22
C LYS A 184 0.61 -16.37 2.87
N ASP A 185 0.45 -17.65 3.16
CA ASP A 185 -0.79 -18.38 2.86
C ASP A 185 -1.95 -17.93 3.74
N VAL A 186 -1.72 -17.65 5.03
CA VAL A 186 -2.71 -17.01 5.91
C VAL A 186 -3.20 -15.68 5.33
N ILE A 187 -2.29 -14.85 4.79
CA ILE A 187 -2.66 -13.58 4.15
C ILE A 187 -3.50 -13.82 2.89
N LYS A 188 -3.16 -14.82 2.06
CA LYS A 188 -3.94 -15.17 0.87
C LYS A 188 -5.35 -15.60 1.24
N ILE A 189 -5.52 -16.55 2.17
CA ILE A 189 -6.84 -17.04 2.59
C ILE A 189 -7.68 -15.91 3.21
N ARG A 190 -7.09 -15.04 4.03
CA ARG A 190 -7.81 -13.85 4.56
C ARG A 190 -8.31 -12.92 3.46
N LYS A 191 -7.54 -12.73 2.38
CA LYS A 191 -7.98 -11.93 1.23
C LYS A 191 -9.15 -12.60 0.51
N GLU A 192 -9.11 -13.92 0.33
CA GLU A 192 -10.20 -14.69 -0.29
C GLU A 192 -11.49 -14.60 0.56
N ILE A 193 -11.42 -14.79 1.87
CA ILE A 193 -12.58 -14.62 2.78
C ILE A 193 -13.15 -13.20 2.68
N LYS A 194 -12.28 -12.18 2.60
CA LYS A 194 -12.71 -10.79 2.43
C LYS A 194 -13.42 -10.58 1.10
N LEU A 195 -12.97 -11.22 0.02
CA LEU A 195 -13.65 -11.20 -1.28
C LEU A 195 -15.02 -11.87 -1.20
N CYS A 196 -15.15 -13.04 -0.55
CA CYS A 196 -16.45 -13.69 -0.36
C CYS A 196 -17.46 -12.76 0.34
N ASN A 197 -17.02 -12.05 1.39
CA ASN A 197 -17.87 -11.06 2.08
C ASN A 197 -18.25 -9.89 1.17
N LYS A 198 -17.32 -9.38 0.36
CA LYS A 198 -17.61 -8.31 -0.60
C LYS A 198 -18.63 -8.74 -1.64
N ILE A 199 -18.47 -9.94 -2.21
CA ILE A 199 -19.40 -10.49 -3.20
C ILE A 199 -20.79 -10.61 -2.59
N LYS A 200 -20.90 -11.13 -1.37
CA LYS A 200 -22.18 -11.28 -0.66
C LYS A 200 -22.94 -9.96 -0.50
N VAL A 201 -22.23 -8.85 -0.28
CA VAL A 201 -22.82 -7.51 -0.19
C VAL A 201 -23.12 -6.91 -1.58
N LYS A 202 -22.22 -7.07 -2.54
CA LYS A 202 -22.34 -6.48 -3.89
C LYS A 202 -23.43 -7.12 -4.76
N VAL A 203 -23.65 -8.42 -4.67
CA VAL A 203 -24.63 -9.14 -5.52
C VAL A 203 -26.05 -8.53 -5.42
N PRO A 204 -26.63 -8.29 -4.23
CA PRO A 204 -27.94 -7.64 -4.14
C PRO A 204 -27.92 -6.20 -4.66
N GLU A 205 -26.88 -5.41 -4.35
CA GLU A 205 -26.74 -4.03 -4.84
C GLU A 205 -26.71 -3.97 -6.37
N ILE A 206 -25.95 -4.86 -7.02
CA ILE A 206 -25.88 -4.95 -8.49
C ILE A 206 -27.24 -5.35 -9.07
N LYS A 207 -27.94 -6.30 -8.42
CA LYS A 207 -29.28 -6.72 -8.84
C LYS A 207 -30.28 -5.57 -8.78
N GLU A 208 -30.20 -4.71 -7.79
CA GLU A 208 -31.02 -3.50 -7.67
C GLU A 208 -30.65 -2.45 -8.72
N GLN A 209 -29.36 -2.18 -8.91
CA GLN A 209 -28.86 -1.26 -9.94
C GLN A 209 -29.30 -1.67 -11.35
N ILE A 210 -29.26 -2.96 -11.68
CA ILE A 210 -29.74 -3.49 -12.97
C ILE A 210 -31.26 -3.27 -13.11
N LYS A 211 -32.04 -3.53 -12.04
CA LYS A 211 -33.49 -3.28 -12.07
C LYS A 211 -33.81 -1.81 -12.30
N GLU A 212 -33.12 -0.90 -11.61
CA GLU A 212 -33.30 0.54 -11.78
C GLU A 212 -32.90 1.01 -13.18
N PHE A 213 -31.78 0.50 -13.70
CA PHE A 213 -31.33 0.81 -15.05
C PHE A 213 -32.35 0.39 -16.11
N ASN A 214 -32.85 -0.85 -16.04
CA ASN A 214 -33.85 -1.36 -16.97
C ASN A 214 -35.19 -0.59 -16.90
N LYS A 215 -35.60 -0.15 -15.71
CA LYS A 215 -36.79 0.71 -15.54
C LYS A 215 -36.61 2.05 -16.26
N LYS A 216 -35.49 2.73 -16.02
CA LYS A 216 -35.17 4.01 -16.67
C LYS A 216 -35.16 3.88 -18.19
N GLU A 217 -34.54 2.82 -18.70
CA GLU A 217 -34.48 2.55 -20.15
C GLU A 217 -35.88 2.33 -20.76
N ASN A 218 -36.76 1.60 -20.07
CA ASN A 218 -38.13 1.40 -20.50
C ASN A 218 -38.95 2.70 -20.48
N ASP A 219 -38.79 3.52 -19.44
CA ASP A 219 -39.47 4.82 -19.32
C ASP A 219 -39.02 5.78 -20.42
N GLU A 220 -37.74 5.79 -20.77
CA GLU A 220 -37.19 6.59 -21.88
C GLU A 220 -37.77 6.15 -23.24
N LYS A 221 -37.83 4.83 -23.49
CA LYS A 221 -38.47 4.28 -24.70
C LYS A 221 -39.94 4.67 -24.79
N GLN A 222 -40.69 4.59 -23.68
CA GLN A 222 -42.09 5.00 -23.65
C GLN A 222 -42.27 6.50 -23.94
N LYS A 223 -41.42 7.36 -23.36
CA LYS A 223 -41.42 8.81 -23.62
C LYS A 223 -41.10 9.13 -25.09
N GLU A 224 -40.16 8.43 -25.70
CA GLU A 224 -39.87 8.60 -27.13
C GLU A 224 -41.06 8.17 -28.02
N ILE A 225 -41.72 7.06 -27.69
CA ILE A 225 -42.92 6.60 -28.41
C ILE A 225 -44.04 7.63 -28.30
N GLN A 226 -44.28 8.20 -27.11
CA GLN A 226 -45.28 9.25 -26.90
C GLN A 226 -44.95 10.52 -27.70
N LYS A 227 -43.69 10.98 -27.69
CA LYS A 227 -43.25 12.13 -28.51
C LYS A 227 -43.42 11.88 -30.01
N LYS A 228 -43.13 10.67 -30.50
CA LYS A 228 -43.33 10.30 -31.92
C LYS A 228 -44.81 10.28 -32.30
N LYS A 229 -45.70 9.86 -31.39
CA LYS A 229 -47.16 9.92 -31.61
C LYS A 229 -47.65 11.36 -31.67
N GLN A 230 -47.20 12.23 -30.77
CA GLN A 230 -47.59 13.65 -30.75
C GLN A 230 -47.13 14.44 -32.00
N ARG A 231 -46.01 14.06 -32.62
CA ARG A 231 -45.51 14.70 -33.85
C ARG A 231 -46.22 14.27 -35.14
N ARG A 232 -47.07 13.24 -35.08
CA ARG A 232 -47.82 12.71 -36.24
C ARG A 232 -49.24 13.30 -36.37
N TRP A 233 -49.65 14.15 -35.44
CA TRP A 233 -50.89 14.91 -35.46
C TRP A 233 -50.60 16.36 -35.80
#